data_AF-A0A6I9WFJ8-F1
#
_entry.id   AF-A0A6I9WFJ8-F1
#
_cell.length_a   1.000
_cell.length_b   1.000
_cell.length_c   1.000
_cell.angle_alpha   90.00
_cell.angle_beta   90.00
_cell.angle_gamma   90.00
#
_symmetry.space_group_name_H-M   'P 1'
#
loop_
_entity.id
_entity.type
_entity.pdbx_description
1 polymer ?
#
loop_
_entity_poly.entity_id
_entity_poly.type
_entity_poly.pdbx_seq_one_letter_code
_entity_poly.pdbx_strand_id
1 'polypeptide(L)'
;MRIPREFSLAILCICLYDIYVTALSQSSGRLARDKRYLVYPPPRDFAPTKVQLILGLGLPMEVDVSMIIGYVMKFNYVLPYNASYLTDPYVRYDRSINRHVEPAGNDASPPNAKALISRWEGYEILESAFESIRSGKACLLKTICEAAAVPFRRSHTLTAQLAHIFLTPSTTSEPFRNTYDQEYHAAEIAGQQDPNSCNSLFPECTENLLDYFTEILE
;
A
#
# COMPACT_ATOMS: atom_id res chain seq x y z
N MET A 1 38.86 -46.63 17.14
CA MET A 1 38.47 -47.15 15.81
C MET A 1 39.05 -46.23 14.74
N ARG A 2 40.10 -46.65 14.04
CA ARG A 2 40.67 -45.91 12.90
C ARG A 2 39.77 -46.18 11.69
N ILE A 3 39.10 -45.15 11.19
CA ILE A 3 38.42 -45.22 9.90
C ILE A 3 39.50 -45.54 8.85
N PRO A 4 39.37 -46.61 8.05
CA PRO A 4 40.39 -46.96 7.06
C PRO A 4 40.53 -45.79 6.08
N ARG A 5 41.77 -45.43 5.74
CA ARG A 5 42.09 -44.27 4.87
C ARG A 5 41.33 -44.30 3.54
N GLU A 6 41.04 -45.51 3.06
CA GLU A 6 40.23 -45.77 1.86
C GLU A 6 38.81 -45.22 1.95
N PHE A 7 38.15 -45.33 3.11
CA PHE A 7 36.81 -44.75 3.30
C PHE A 7 36.84 -43.22 3.37
N SER A 8 37.89 -42.65 3.96
CA SER A 8 38.06 -41.19 3.99
C SER A 8 38.33 -40.63 2.59
N LEU A 9 39.07 -41.35 1.74
CA LEU A 9 39.32 -40.96 0.35
C LEU A 9 38.05 -41.10 -0.50
N ALA A 10 37.27 -42.17 -0.31
CA ALA A 10 36.00 -42.34 -1.01
C ALA A 10 35.00 -41.22 -0.70
N ILE A 11 34.87 -40.85 0.58
CA ILE A 11 34.00 -39.74 1.01
C ILE A 11 34.48 -38.43 0.39
N LEU A 12 35.79 -38.16 0.41
CA LEU A 12 36.35 -36.94 -0.15
C LEU A 12 36.16 -36.87 -1.67
N CYS A 13 36.28 -37.98 -2.39
CA CYS A 13 35.97 -38.05 -3.83
C CYS A 13 34.49 -37.79 -4.12
N ILE A 14 33.57 -38.34 -3.33
CA ILE A 14 32.13 -38.08 -3.49
C ILE A 14 31.83 -36.60 -3.24
N CYS A 15 32.36 -36.03 -2.16
CA CYS A 15 32.18 -34.61 -1.86
C CYS A 15 32.76 -33.70 -2.96
N LEU A 16 33.94 -34.01 -3.49
CA LEU A 16 34.53 -33.25 -4.59
C LEU A 16 33.72 -33.36 -5.89
N TYR A 17 33.14 -34.53 -6.17
CA TYR A 17 32.26 -34.72 -7.31
C TYR A 17 30.97 -33.89 -7.18
N ASP A 18 30.35 -33.89 -6.00
CA ASP A 18 29.16 -33.08 -5.74
C ASP A 18 29.44 -31.57 -5.81
N ILE A 19 30.60 -31.12 -5.30
CA ILE A 19 31.06 -29.73 -5.42
C ILE A 19 31.30 -29.37 -6.89
N TYR A 20 31.91 -30.26 -7.66
CA TYR A 20 32.14 -30.05 -9.09
C TYR A 20 30.83 -29.95 -9.87
N VAL A 21 29.85 -30.82 -9.60
CA VAL A 21 28.52 -30.81 -10.24
C VAL A 21 27.73 -29.55 -9.88
N THR A 22 27.78 -29.12 -8.62
CA THR A 22 27.11 -27.88 -8.17
C THR A 22 27.75 -26.63 -8.76
N ALA A 23 29.08 -26.57 -8.84
CA ALA A 23 29.81 -25.49 -9.50
C ALA A 23 29.51 -25.43 -11.01
N LEU A 24 29.45 -26.58 -11.69
CA LEU A 24 29.07 -26.63 -13.11
C LEU A 24 27.63 -26.15 -13.32
N SER A 25 26.70 -26.56 -12.45
CA SER A 25 25.30 -26.13 -12.47
C SER A 25 25.16 -24.61 -12.32
N GLN A 26 25.97 -24.00 -11.44
CA GLN A 26 26.01 -22.56 -11.24
C GLN A 26 26.55 -21.82 -12.47
N SER A 27 27.57 -22.35 -13.14
CA SER A 27 28.13 -21.77 -14.38
C SER A 27 27.19 -21.90 -15.59
N SER A 28 26.37 -22.96 -15.63
CA SER A 28 25.47 -23.27 -16.74
C SER A 28 24.17 -22.45 -16.73
N GLY A 29 24.04 -21.45 -15.84
CA GLY A 29 22.91 -20.52 -15.87
C GLY A 29 21.56 -21.14 -15.49
N ARG A 30 21.51 -22.27 -14.78
CA ARG A 30 20.23 -22.83 -14.29
C ARG A 30 19.59 -22.03 -13.14
N LEU A 31 20.30 -21.04 -12.61
CA LEU A 31 19.74 -19.94 -11.80
C LEU A 31 19.44 -18.70 -12.65
N ALA A 32 19.26 -18.84 -13.96
CA ALA A 32 18.67 -17.79 -14.79
C ALA A 32 17.26 -17.51 -14.27
N ARG A 33 17.17 -16.49 -13.42
CA ARG A 33 15.93 -15.95 -12.89
C ARG A 33 14.94 -15.84 -14.04
N ASP A 34 13.80 -16.50 -13.86
CA ASP A 34 12.76 -16.55 -14.87
C ASP A 34 12.38 -15.13 -15.28
N LYS A 35 12.25 -14.91 -16.60
CA LYS A 35 12.00 -13.56 -17.13
C LYS A 35 10.65 -13.07 -16.62
N ARG A 36 10.66 -12.11 -15.70
CA ARG A 36 9.43 -11.46 -15.21
C ARG A 36 8.85 -10.65 -16.36
N TYR A 37 7.73 -11.10 -16.89
CA TYR A 37 6.97 -10.34 -17.87
C TYR A 37 6.31 -9.16 -17.14
N LEU A 38 6.63 -7.95 -17.60
CA LEU A 38 6.01 -6.71 -17.11
C LEU A 38 4.56 -6.55 -17.65
N VAL A 39 4.22 -7.31 -18.70
CA VAL A 39 3.01 -7.15 -19.52
C VAL A 39 2.26 -8.47 -19.60
N TYR A 40 0.94 -8.42 -19.46
CA TYR A 40 0.06 -9.60 -19.54
C TYR A 40 -0.20 -10.02 -21.00
N PRO A 41 -0.52 -11.30 -21.27
CA PRO A 41 -0.82 -11.74 -22.63
C PRO A 41 -2.02 -10.98 -23.21
N PRO A 42 -2.07 -10.73 -24.53
CA PRO A 42 -3.18 -10.03 -25.16
C PRO A 42 -4.49 -10.81 -24.95
N PRO A 43 -5.60 -10.11 -24.64
CA PRO A 43 -6.89 -10.76 -24.45
C PRO A 43 -7.28 -11.50 -25.74
N ARG A 44 -7.62 -12.78 -25.60
CA ARG A 44 -8.24 -13.58 -26.67
C ARG A 44 -9.73 -13.73 -26.40
N ASP A 45 -10.51 -14.12 -27.40
CA ASP A 45 -11.98 -14.21 -27.33
C ASP A 45 -12.50 -15.05 -26.15
N PHE A 46 -11.71 -16.02 -25.66
CA PHE A 46 -12.07 -16.93 -24.56
C PHE A 46 -11.29 -16.69 -23.26
N ALA A 47 -10.39 -15.71 -23.19
CA ALA A 47 -9.56 -15.43 -22.02
C ALA A 47 -9.27 -13.94 -21.87
N PRO A 48 -10.23 -13.14 -21.36
CA PRO A 48 -9.99 -11.74 -21.05
C PRO A 48 -9.01 -11.62 -19.87
N THR A 49 -7.92 -10.89 -20.06
CA THR A 49 -6.96 -10.57 -18.99
C THR A 49 -7.52 -9.45 -18.11
N LYS A 50 -8.30 -9.84 -17.10
CA LYS A 50 -8.87 -8.94 -16.10
C LYS A 50 -8.61 -9.45 -14.69
N VAL A 51 -8.33 -8.53 -13.77
CA VAL A 51 -8.35 -8.79 -12.33
C VAL A 51 -9.70 -8.33 -11.80
N GLN A 52 -10.36 -9.16 -11.00
CA GLN A 52 -11.65 -8.83 -10.42
C GLN A 52 -11.54 -8.85 -8.89
N LEU A 53 -11.80 -7.71 -8.26
CA LEU A 53 -11.97 -7.61 -6.81
C LEU A 53 -13.47 -7.67 -6.51
N ILE A 54 -13.88 -8.61 -5.66
CA ILE A 54 -15.27 -8.79 -5.28
C ILE A 54 -15.38 -8.59 -3.78
N LEU A 55 -16.20 -7.63 -3.36
CA LEU A 55 -16.54 -7.41 -1.96
C LEU A 55 -17.98 -7.88 -1.76
N GLY A 56 -18.19 -8.80 -0.83
CA GLY A 56 -19.50 -9.31 -0.44
C GLY A 56 -19.77 -8.96 1.02
N LEU A 57 -20.94 -8.41 1.30
CA LEU A 57 -21.39 -8.09 2.65
C LEU A 57 -22.78 -8.69 2.87
N GLY A 58 -22.91 -9.59 3.85
CA GLY A 58 -24.18 -10.19 4.23
C GLY A 58 -24.63 -9.67 5.59
N LEU A 59 -25.80 -9.03 5.64
CA LEU A 59 -26.43 -8.58 6.88
C LEU A 59 -27.57 -9.53 7.25
N PRO A 60 -27.49 -10.23 8.39
CA PRO A 60 -28.62 -11.00 8.91
C PRO A 60 -29.70 -10.04 9.40
N MET A 61 -30.95 -10.27 9.02
CA MET A 61 -32.10 -9.54 9.55
C MET A 61 -32.87 -10.41 10.56
N GLU A 62 -33.14 -9.83 11.73
CA GLU A 62 -33.97 -10.42 12.77
C GLU A 62 -35.46 -10.17 12.41
N VAL A 63 -36.05 -11.12 11.71
CA VAL A 63 -37.50 -11.23 11.44
C VAL A 63 -37.90 -12.69 11.65
N ASP A 64 -39.20 -12.97 11.85
CA ASP A 64 -39.74 -14.32 12.18
C ASP A 64 -39.28 -15.46 11.24
N VAL A 65 -38.69 -15.13 10.09
CA VAL A 65 -37.97 -16.05 9.21
C VAL A 65 -36.56 -15.50 8.96
N SER A 66 -35.53 -16.33 9.19
CA SER A 66 -34.12 -15.95 8.98
C SER A 66 -33.89 -15.53 7.52
N MET A 67 -33.76 -14.23 7.28
CA MET A 67 -33.46 -13.65 5.97
C MET A 67 -32.12 -12.90 6.02
N ILE A 68 -31.26 -13.17 5.04
CA ILE A 68 -29.96 -12.50 4.91
C ILE A 68 -30.01 -11.60 3.67
N ILE A 69 -29.77 -10.29 3.86
CA ILE A 69 -29.59 -9.35 2.75
C ILE A 69 -28.10 -9.34 2.39
N GLY A 70 -27.79 -9.65 1.13
CA GLY A 70 -26.43 -9.63 0.61
C GLY A 70 -26.20 -8.47 -0.36
N TYR A 71 -25.14 -7.70 -0.12
CA TYR A 71 -24.59 -6.72 -1.05
C TYR A 71 -23.33 -7.31 -1.71
N VAL A 72 -23.22 -7.19 -3.03
CA VAL A 72 -22.04 -7.65 -3.77
C VAL A 72 -21.54 -6.54 -4.68
N MET A 73 -20.31 -6.09 -4.45
CA MET A 73 -19.62 -5.09 -5.24
C MET A 73 -18.52 -5.76 -6.06
N LYS A 74 -18.49 -5.51 -7.38
CA LYS A 74 -17.53 -6.11 -8.31
C LYS A 74 -16.72 -5.03 -9.01
N PHE A 75 -15.43 -4.96 -8.73
CA PHE A 75 -14.49 -4.11 -9.45
C PHE A 75 -13.74 -4.94 -10.49
N ASN A 76 -13.86 -4.54 -11.76
CA ASN A 76 -13.20 -5.21 -12.88
C ASN A 76 -12.06 -4.32 -13.40
N TYR A 77 -10.82 -4.78 -13.29
CA TYR A 77 -9.62 -4.07 -13.74
C TYR A 77 -9.02 -4.78 -14.95
N VAL A 78 -8.94 -4.08 -16.08
CA VAL A 78 -8.27 -4.59 -17.29
C VAL A 78 -6.76 -4.53 -17.10
N LEU A 79 -6.09 -5.66 -17.33
CA LEU A 79 -4.63 -5.75 -17.20
C LEU A 79 -3.94 -5.20 -18.45
N PRO A 80 -2.79 -4.51 -18.29
CA PRO A 80 -2.05 -3.97 -19.42
C PRO A 80 -1.41 -5.10 -20.24
N TYR A 81 -1.77 -5.16 -21.51
CA TYR A 81 -1.22 -6.12 -22.49
C TYR A 81 -0.19 -5.50 -23.45
N ASN A 82 0.12 -4.21 -23.28
CA ASN A 82 1.14 -3.52 -24.06
C ASN A 82 2.09 -2.76 -23.12
N ALA A 83 3.39 -2.80 -23.41
CA ALA A 83 4.45 -2.17 -22.61
C ALA A 83 4.34 -0.64 -22.58
N SER A 84 3.77 -0.03 -23.63
CA SER A 84 3.55 1.42 -23.69
C SER A 84 2.69 1.94 -22.54
N TYR A 85 1.80 1.10 -21.98
CA TYR A 85 0.97 1.46 -20.83
C TYR A 85 1.74 1.68 -19.53
N LEU A 86 3.00 1.24 -19.46
CA LEU A 86 3.84 1.33 -18.26
C LEU A 86 5.02 2.29 -18.44
N THR A 87 5.43 2.55 -19.69
CA THR A 87 6.53 3.47 -20.00
C THR A 87 6.09 4.93 -20.09
N ASP A 88 4.82 5.20 -20.44
CA ASP A 88 4.26 6.56 -20.52
C ASP A 88 3.15 6.80 -19.47
N PRO A 89 3.51 6.93 -18.17
CA PRO A 89 2.53 7.08 -17.10
C PRO A 89 1.66 8.34 -17.25
N TYR A 90 2.22 9.43 -17.78
CA TYR A 90 1.54 10.73 -17.89
C TYR A 90 0.26 10.69 -18.75
N VAL A 91 0.25 9.95 -19.86
CA VAL A 91 -0.91 9.86 -20.78
C VAL A 91 -2.09 9.11 -20.16
N ARG A 92 -1.82 8.24 -19.16
CA ARG A 92 -2.87 7.43 -18.52
C ARG A 92 -3.65 8.25 -17.49
N TYR A 93 -2.97 9.05 -16.68
CA TYR A 93 -3.62 9.87 -15.65
C TYR A 93 -4.63 10.85 -16.27
N ASP A 94 -4.26 11.49 -17.39
CA ASP A 94 -5.16 12.40 -18.11
C ASP A 94 -6.42 11.70 -18.66
N ARG A 95 -6.32 10.42 -19.05
CA ARG A 95 -7.46 9.69 -19.64
C ARG A 95 -8.42 9.11 -18.60
N SER A 96 -7.95 8.72 -17.41
CA SER A 96 -8.82 8.20 -16.34
C SER A 96 -9.58 9.30 -15.60
N ILE A 97 -9.03 10.51 -15.52
CA ILE A 97 -9.65 11.66 -14.83
C ILE A 97 -10.82 12.25 -15.64
N ASN A 98 -10.78 12.15 -16.97
CA ASN A 98 -11.79 12.74 -17.87
C ASN A 98 -13.07 11.89 -18.05
N ARG A 99 -13.32 10.86 -17.23
CA ARG A 99 -14.59 10.11 -17.29
C ARG A 99 -15.64 10.77 -16.39
N HIS A 100 -16.41 11.66 -17.00
CA HIS A 100 -17.77 12.07 -16.64
C HIS A 100 -17.97 12.68 -15.24
N VAL A 101 -17.60 13.96 -15.09
CA VAL A 101 -18.45 14.90 -14.35
C VAL A 101 -19.05 15.81 -15.41
N GLU A 102 -20.33 15.62 -15.75
CA GLU A 102 -21.06 16.64 -16.48
C GLU A 102 -21.25 17.84 -15.54
N PRO A 103 -20.69 19.02 -15.85
CA PRO A 103 -20.90 20.19 -15.01
C PRO A 103 -22.29 20.73 -15.33
N ALA A 104 -23.23 20.51 -14.41
CA ALA A 104 -24.48 21.26 -14.41
C ALA A 104 -24.16 22.73 -14.05
N GLY A 105 -24.21 23.60 -15.04
CA GLY A 105 -24.50 25.03 -14.88
C GLY A 105 -23.43 25.92 -14.23
N ASN A 106 -22.80 26.76 -15.07
CA ASN A 106 -22.57 28.18 -14.85
C ASN A 106 -21.75 28.67 -13.64
N ASP A 107 -20.79 27.93 -13.14
CA ASP A 107 -19.77 28.50 -12.25
C ASP A 107 -18.40 28.49 -12.93
N ALA A 108 -17.81 29.68 -13.08
CA ALA A 108 -16.46 29.87 -13.57
C ALA A 108 -15.45 29.28 -12.57
N SER A 109 -15.22 27.97 -12.67
CA SER A 109 -14.21 27.24 -11.91
C SER A 109 -12.89 27.18 -12.73
N PRO A 110 -11.71 27.32 -12.09
CA PRO A 110 -10.42 27.37 -12.78
C PRO A 110 -10.09 26.04 -13.48
N PRO A 111 -9.19 26.05 -14.50
CA PRO A 111 -9.02 24.95 -15.46
C PRO A 111 -8.24 23.72 -14.93
N ASN A 112 -8.29 23.42 -13.64
CA ASN A 112 -7.51 22.33 -13.03
C ASN A 112 -8.33 21.51 -12.03
N ALA A 113 -9.51 21.03 -12.43
CA ALA A 113 -10.21 19.97 -11.69
C ALA A 113 -9.53 18.61 -11.96
N LYS A 114 -8.34 18.41 -11.37
CA LYS A 114 -7.68 17.12 -11.31
C LYS A 114 -8.41 16.29 -10.26
N ALA A 115 -9.26 15.34 -10.67
CA ALA A 115 -9.86 14.35 -9.77
C ALA A 115 -8.81 13.31 -9.33
N LEU A 116 -7.77 13.79 -8.64
CA LEU A 116 -6.98 13.01 -7.71
C LEU A 116 -7.49 13.45 -6.34
N ILE A 117 -8.01 12.50 -5.55
CA ILE A 117 -8.32 12.79 -4.14
C ILE A 117 -7.04 13.35 -3.54
N SER A 118 -7.06 14.64 -3.19
CA SER A 118 -5.89 15.27 -2.57
C SER A 118 -5.67 14.64 -1.21
N ARG A 119 -4.44 14.63 -0.69
CA ARG A 119 -4.23 14.07 0.66
C ARG A 119 -5.09 14.80 1.69
N TRP A 120 -5.24 16.11 1.51
CA TRP A 120 -6.09 16.97 2.34
C TRP A 120 -7.54 16.46 2.39
N GLU A 121 -8.13 16.10 1.25
CA GLU A 121 -9.46 15.47 1.20
C GLU A 121 -9.49 14.11 1.90
N GLY A 122 -8.41 13.32 1.80
CA GLY A 122 -8.25 12.08 2.54
C GLY A 122 -8.23 12.28 4.06
N TYR A 123 -7.54 13.32 4.53
CA TYR A 123 -7.50 13.70 5.94
C TYR A 123 -8.86 14.23 6.42
N GLU A 124 -9.57 15.06 5.64
CA GLU A 124 -10.93 15.48 5.98
C GLU A 124 -11.89 14.30 6.13
N ILE A 125 -11.79 13.28 5.26
CA ILE A 125 -12.58 12.05 5.38
C ILE A 125 -12.23 11.31 6.67
N LEU A 126 -10.95 11.17 7.01
CA LEU A 126 -10.52 10.50 8.24
C LEU A 126 -10.94 11.26 9.50
N GLU A 127 -10.83 12.59 9.49
CA GLU A 127 -11.34 13.42 10.58
C GLU A 127 -12.82 13.16 10.81
N SER A 128 -13.62 13.16 9.74
CA SER A 128 -15.07 12.89 9.83
C SER A 128 -15.38 11.46 10.30
N ALA A 129 -14.56 10.47 9.94
CA ALA A 129 -14.72 9.09 10.40
C ALA A 129 -14.39 8.95 11.89
N PHE A 130 -13.35 9.66 12.35
CA PHE A 130 -12.89 9.63 13.73
C PHE A 130 -13.59 10.64 14.65
N GLU A 131 -14.42 11.52 14.11
CA GLU A 131 -15.33 12.39 14.86
C GLU A 131 -16.17 11.59 15.89
N SER A 132 -16.57 10.38 15.49
CA SER A 132 -17.32 9.44 16.35
C SER A 132 -16.54 8.94 17.57
N ILE A 133 -15.21 9.04 17.55
CA ILE A 133 -14.27 8.55 18.58
C ILE A 133 -13.73 9.71 19.47
N ARG A 134 -14.16 10.98 19.23
CA ARG A 134 -13.80 12.29 19.84
C ARG A 134 -13.16 13.23 18.80
N SER A 135 -12.24 14.12 19.20
CA SER A 135 -11.57 15.12 18.34
C SER A 135 -10.75 14.43 17.23
N GLY A 136 -11.42 14.07 16.13
CA GLY A 136 -10.86 13.27 15.04
C GLY A 136 -9.55 13.86 14.49
N LYS A 137 -9.47 15.19 14.40
CA LYS A 137 -8.26 15.93 14.02
C LYS A 137 -7.08 15.71 14.96
N ALA A 138 -7.27 15.82 16.28
CA ALA A 138 -6.18 15.62 17.24
C ALA A 138 -5.64 14.18 17.21
N CYS A 139 -6.52 13.19 17.01
CA CYS A 139 -6.09 11.80 16.84
C CYS A 139 -5.34 11.58 15.51
N LEU A 140 -5.79 12.19 14.42
CA LEU A 140 -5.07 12.13 13.16
C LEU A 140 -3.66 12.77 13.28
N LEU A 141 -3.55 13.92 13.95
CA LEU A 141 -2.25 14.56 14.20
C LEU A 141 -1.33 13.68 15.08
N LYS A 142 -1.87 13.08 16.15
CA LYS A 142 -1.13 12.14 17.00
C LYS A 142 -0.59 10.96 16.19
N THR A 143 -1.43 10.37 15.33
CA THR A 143 -1.05 9.21 14.51
C THR A 143 0.02 9.52 13.48
N ILE A 144 -0.02 10.70 12.87
CA ILE A 144 1.05 11.19 11.99
C ILE A 144 2.35 11.38 12.77
N CYS A 145 2.29 11.98 13.96
CA CYS A 145 3.45 12.15 14.84
C CYS A 145 4.09 10.79 15.20
N GLU A 146 3.28 9.83 15.63
CA GLU A 146 3.77 8.50 16.02
C GLU A 146 4.30 7.69 14.83
N ALA A 147 3.63 7.77 13.68
CA ALA A 147 4.11 7.15 12.44
C ALA A 147 5.45 7.75 11.96
N ALA A 148 5.69 9.04 12.23
CA ALA A 148 6.95 9.71 11.93
C ALA A 148 8.05 9.35 12.93
N ALA A 149 7.69 9.13 14.21
CA ALA A 149 8.59 8.68 15.27
C ALA A 149 9.10 7.26 15.03
N VAL A 150 8.21 6.35 14.62
CA VAL A 150 8.52 4.94 14.31
C VAL A 150 8.10 4.61 12.87
N PRO A 151 8.94 4.92 11.87
CA PRO A 151 8.56 4.78 10.48
C PRO A 151 8.45 3.31 10.04
N PHE A 152 7.49 3.02 9.16
CA PHE A 152 7.19 1.68 8.60
C PHE A 152 8.29 1.06 7.69
N ARG A 153 9.53 1.54 7.74
CA ARG A 153 10.61 1.13 6.81
C ARG A 153 11.03 -0.34 6.94
N ARG A 154 10.76 -0.97 8.09
CA ARG A 154 11.13 -2.37 8.34
C ARG A 154 10.17 -3.36 7.67
N SER A 155 8.92 -2.95 7.40
CA SER A 155 7.92 -3.80 6.77
C SER A 155 7.89 -3.57 5.25
N HIS A 156 8.16 -4.62 4.49
CA HIS A 156 8.10 -4.58 3.02
C HIS A 156 6.70 -4.85 2.45
N THR A 157 5.66 -4.86 3.29
CA THR A 157 4.28 -5.09 2.86
C THR A 157 3.72 -3.87 2.14
N LEU A 158 2.80 -4.10 1.19
CA LEU A 158 2.13 -3.03 0.46
C LEU A 158 1.34 -2.11 1.40
N THR A 159 0.68 -2.67 2.42
CA THR A 159 -0.09 -1.90 3.40
C THR A 159 0.80 -0.96 4.21
N ALA A 160 1.98 -1.42 4.64
CA ALA A 160 2.94 -0.59 5.35
C ALA A 160 3.48 0.56 4.48
N GLN A 161 3.77 0.28 3.20
CA GLN A 161 4.21 1.31 2.26
C GLN A 161 3.11 2.34 1.98
N LEU A 162 1.86 1.89 1.83
CA LEU A 162 0.71 2.78 1.66
C LEU A 162 0.48 3.63 2.92
N ALA A 163 0.54 3.03 4.11
CA ALA A 163 0.43 3.74 5.38
C ALA A 163 1.54 4.78 5.53
N HIS A 164 2.79 4.46 5.16
CA HIS A 164 3.90 5.41 5.15
C HIS A 164 3.65 6.59 4.21
N ILE A 165 3.21 6.35 2.96
CA ILE A 165 2.94 7.44 2.01
C ILE A 165 1.78 8.33 2.51
N PHE A 166 0.80 7.72 3.17
CA PHE A 166 -0.38 8.42 3.64
C PHE A 166 -0.15 9.22 4.94
N LEU A 167 0.59 8.66 5.91
CA LEU A 167 0.86 9.28 7.22
C LEU A 167 2.13 10.11 7.27
N THR A 168 2.83 10.29 6.14
CA THR A 168 4.03 11.12 6.05
C THR A 168 3.80 12.23 5.02
N PRO A 169 3.26 13.39 5.44
CA PRO A 169 2.86 14.46 4.52
C PRO A 169 4.01 14.99 3.64
N SER A 170 5.26 14.96 4.12
CA SER A 170 6.44 15.33 3.33
C SER A 170 6.69 14.46 2.08
N THR A 171 6.06 13.30 1.95
CA THR A 171 6.28 12.37 0.82
C THR A 171 5.62 12.79 -0.48
N THR A 172 4.67 13.73 -0.47
CA THR A 172 4.09 14.28 -1.70
C THR A 172 4.22 15.80 -1.70
N SER A 173 4.45 16.37 -2.87
CA SER A 173 4.50 17.81 -3.07
C SER A 173 3.15 18.26 -3.63
N GLU A 174 2.29 18.75 -2.75
CA GLU A 174 0.99 19.33 -3.08
C GLU A 174 0.83 20.70 -2.41
N PRO A 175 0.23 21.70 -3.07
CA PRO A 175 -0.02 22.99 -2.45
C PRO A 175 -1.01 22.82 -1.29
N PHE A 176 -0.76 23.51 -0.17
CA PHE A 176 -1.71 23.59 0.93
C PHE A 176 -3.02 24.22 0.45
N ARG A 177 -4.17 23.62 0.78
CA ARG A 177 -5.50 24.17 0.45
C ARG A 177 -5.90 25.20 1.49
N ASN A 178 -5.64 24.89 2.75
CA ASN A 178 -5.98 25.70 3.92
C ASN A 178 -4.76 25.91 4.82
N THR A 179 -4.78 26.92 5.69
CA THR A 179 -3.75 27.13 6.73
C THR A 179 -3.67 25.96 7.71
N TYR A 180 -4.78 25.26 7.93
CA TYR A 180 -4.87 24.10 8.82
C TYR A 180 -4.05 22.90 8.33
N ASP A 181 -3.81 22.79 7.02
CA ASP A 181 -3.04 21.68 6.44
C ASP A 181 -1.57 21.69 6.89
N GLN A 182 -1.07 22.85 7.32
CA GLN A 182 0.28 23.01 7.87
C GLN A 182 0.45 22.28 9.21
N GLU A 183 -0.63 22.04 9.95
CA GLU A 183 -0.59 21.34 11.24
C GLU A 183 -0.17 19.87 11.08
N TYR A 184 -0.57 19.19 9.99
CA TYR A 184 -0.14 17.81 9.72
C TYR A 184 1.37 17.72 9.46
N HIS A 185 1.92 18.69 8.75
CA HIS A 185 3.36 18.76 8.51
C HIS A 185 4.12 19.08 9.80
N ALA A 186 3.57 19.94 10.66
CA ALA A 186 4.15 20.19 11.98
C ALA A 186 4.14 18.94 12.87
N ALA A 187 3.07 18.14 12.84
CA ALA A 187 2.98 16.88 13.57
C ALA A 187 4.03 15.86 13.09
N GLU A 188 4.27 15.77 11.79
CA GLU A 188 5.33 14.91 11.23
C GLU A 188 6.71 15.31 11.76
N ILE A 189 7.04 16.62 11.71
CA ILE A 189 8.32 17.14 12.20
C ILE A 189 8.48 16.85 13.70
N ALA A 190 7.42 17.05 14.49
CA ALA A 190 7.46 16.79 15.93
C ALA A 190 7.83 15.32 16.24
N GLY A 191 7.23 14.37 15.52
CA GLY A 191 7.55 12.95 15.65
C GLY A 191 8.98 12.60 15.23
N GLN A 192 9.51 13.27 14.21
CA GLN A 192 10.91 13.10 13.78
C GLN A 192 11.92 13.65 14.80
N GLN A 193 11.56 14.72 15.51
CA GLN A 193 12.45 15.38 16.47
C GLN A 193 12.47 14.68 17.82
N ASP A 194 11.30 14.35 18.37
CA ASP A 194 11.17 13.68 19.66
C ASP A 194 10.10 12.58 19.62
N PRO A 195 10.51 11.31 19.45
CA PRO A 195 9.62 10.16 19.40
C PRO A 195 8.71 9.99 20.62
N ASN A 196 9.12 10.48 21.79
CA ASN A 196 8.38 10.29 23.04
C ASN A 196 7.40 11.43 23.33
N SER A 197 7.45 12.52 22.56
CA SER A 197 6.66 13.73 22.83
C SER A 197 5.21 13.68 22.33
N CYS A 198 4.89 12.81 21.36
CA CYS A 198 3.60 12.80 20.66
C CYS A 198 2.39 12.66 21.61
N ASN A 199 2.50 11.86 22.67
CA ASN A 199 1.46 11.71 23.68
C ASN A 199 1.21 12.99 24.50
N SER A 200 2.26 13.77 24.76
CA SER A 200 2.16 15.04 25.49
C SER A 200 1.69 16.18 24.60
N LEU A 201 1.99 16.11 23.30
CA LEU A 201 1.66 17.13 22.31
C LEU A 201 0.18 17.08 21.89
N PHE A 202 -0.42 15.89 21.91
CA PHE A 202 -1.81 15.65 21.54
C PHE A 202 -2.61 14.92 22.64
N PRO A 203 -2.78 15.54 23.82
CA PRO A 203 -3.44 14.92 24.97
C PRO A 203 -4.95 14.70 24.77
N GLU A 204 -5.56 15.40 23.80
CA GLU A 204 -6.97 15.25 23.44
C GLU A 204 -7.28 13.87 22.86
N CYS A 205 -6.27 13.19 22.30
CA CYS A 205 -6.39 11.84 21.79
C CYS A 205 -5.86 10.79 22.79
N THR A 206 -6.80 10.10 23.46
CA THR A 206 -6.47 9.10 24.49
C THR A 206 -6.11 7.73 23.93
N GLU A 207 -6.69 7.37 22.78
CA GLU A 207 -6.47 6.09 22.11
C GLU A 207 -5.40 6.25 21.02
N ASN A 208 -4.58 5.22 20.79
CA ASN A 208 -3.69 5.21 19.65
C ASN A 208 -4.36 4.52 18.47
N LEU A 209 -4.58 5.22 17.36
CA LEU A 209 -5.18 4.63 16.17
C LEU A 209 -4.24 3.60 15.52
N LEU A 210 -2.92 3.81 15.60
CA LEU A 210 -1.96 2.91 14.98
C LEU A 210 -2.04 1.49 15.56
N ASP A 211 -2.36 1.35 16.83
CA ASP A 211 -2.47 0.05 17.50
C ASP A 211 -3.57 -0.85 16.91
N TYR A 212 -4.56 -0.28 16.21
CA TYR A 212 -5.63 -1.05 15.56
C TYR A 212 -5.15 -1.84 14.33
N PHE A 213 -4.06 -1.40 13.69
CA PHE A 213 -3.61 -1.97 12.42
C PHE A 213 -2.08 -2.18 12.34
N THR A 214 -1.36 -1.88 13.40
CA THR A 214 0.11 -2.00 13.48
C THR A 214 0.50 -2.67 14.79
N GLU A 215 1.63 -3.37 14.76
CA GLU A 215 2.27 -3.96 15.93
C GLU A 215 3.74 -3.54 15.92
N ILE A 216 4.25 -3.12 17.07
CA ILE A 216 5.66 -2.76 17.23
C ILE A 216 6.45 -4.04 17.47
N LEU A 217 7.21 -4.46 16.45
CA LEU A 217 8.16 -5.55 16.57
C LEU A 217 9.46 -5.01 17.20
N GLU A 218 9.70 -5.34 18.47
CA GLU A 218 10.97 -5.11 19.18
C GLU A 218 12.10 -6.06 18.69
#